data_AF-A0AAU9VBG1-F1
#
_entry.id   AF-A0AAU9VBG1-F1
#
_cell.length_a   1.000
_cell.length_b   1.000
_cell.length_c   1.000
_cell.angle_alpha   90.00
_cell.angle_beta   90.00
_cell.angle_gamma   90.00
#
_symmetry.space_group_name_H-M   'P 1'
#
loop_
_entity.id
_entity.type
_entity.pdbx_description
1 polymer ?
#
loop_
_entity_poly.entity_id
_entity_poly.type
_entity_poly.pdbx_seq_one_letter_code
_entity_poly.pdbx_strand_id
1 'polypeptide(L)'
;MIDEDDVVCDTCLQLARAAVNETIHGQDSSGNQGTSSLSRPARTDVSLICGCSTARKQRCPIIRSNCTEMQQSIINIIQSRLEPQQISHFSHVCMACWLRTKRELERSSHQDQGRIQPEAVNNEQEGQLPMEINELSHSSEVVLPNYKRAANTSNHCVFPNCRTTTLHIISNKLRALVLSNHNYYLPPRARVCYSHLISNTWDTLYEASTSLNTFSIEHIEDVFSFVNTFNPTLDFENLQDMDDRVFEYWMGCSKSQFNELLEDVPQVMEIKRGTLGLAAFLLKMRTGDSNERISSLLQVPRRTLEFLIDKIRDVCIGTSVCANAYWNK
;
A
#
# COMPACT_ATOMS: atom_id res chain seq x y z
N MET A 1 28.79 15.26 3.64
CA MET A 1 29.26 13.88 3.42
C MET A 1 28.00 13.04 3.49
N ILE A 2 27.59 12.41 2.40
CA ILE A 2 26.37 11.59 2.37
C ILE A 2 26.78 10.17 2.72
N ASP A 3 26.20 9.62 3.76
CA ASP A 3 26.39 8.28 4.33
C ASP A 3 25.51 7.24 3.58
N GLU A 4 25.82 5.95 3.70
CA GLU A 4 24.95 4.84 3.26
C GLU A 4 23.62 4.78 4.05
N ASP A 5 23.57 5.37 5.24
CA ASP A 5 22.38 5.46 6.10
C ASP A 5 21.52 6.73 5.83
N ASP A 6 21.94 7.62 4.93
CA ASP A 6 21.18 8.82 4.59
C ASP A 6 19.98 8.50 3.68
N VAL A 7 18.77 8.78 4.16
CA VAL A 7 17.51 8.50 3.45
C VAL A 7 16.98 9.76 2.78
N VAL A 8 16.82 9.71 1.45
CA VAL A 8 16.29 10.81 0.63
C VAL A 8 14.84 10.49 0.25
N CYS A 9 13.88 11.43 0.40
CA CYS A 9 12.53 11.18 -0.12
C CYS A 9 12.53 10.91 -1.61
N ASP A 10 11.48 10.23 -2.05
CA ASP A 10 11.23 9.97 -3.46
C ASP A 10 11.21 11.26 -4.28
N THR A 11 10.61 12.35 -3.79
CA THR A 11 10.61 13.66 -4.47
C THR A 11 12.02 14.24 -4.61
N CYS A 12 12.82 14.27 -3.54
CA CYS A 12 14.20 14.78 -3.61
C CYS A 12 15.11 13.85 -4.43
N LEU A 13 14.85 12.55 -4.42
CA LEU A 13 15.54 11.57 -5.25
C LEU A 13 15.18 11.77 -6.73
N GLN A 14 13.91 12.04 -7.05
CA GLN A 14 13.46 12.36 -8.39
C GLN A 14 14.06 13.70 -8.87
N LEU A 15 14.08 14.73 -8.03
CA LEU A 15 14.70 16.02 -8.35
C LEU A 15 16.21 15.91 -8.53
N ALA A 16 16.91 15.17 -7.65
CA ALA A 16 18.33 14.91 -7.78
C ALA A 16 18.64 14.09 -9.05
N ARG A 17 17.79 13.11 -9.39
CA ARG A 17 17.89 12.35 -10.65
C ARG A 17 17.66 13.23 -11.87
N ALA A 18 16.66 14.11 -11.84
CA ALA A 18 16.39 15.07 -12.91
C ALA A 18 17.58 16.01 -13.14
N ALA A 19 18.12 16.59 -12.07
CA ALA A 19 19.30 17.45 -12.13
C ALA A 19 20.55 16.72 -12.66
N VAL A 20 20.79 15.46 -12.23
CA VAL A 20 21.90 14.65 -12.75
C VAL A 20 21.73 14.32 -14.23
N ASN A 21 20.50 14.02 -14.67
CA ASN A 21 20.21 13.73 -16.07
C ASN A 21 20.38 14.97 -16.97
N GLU A 22 20.02 16.16 -16.49
CA GLU A 22 20.30 17.43 -17.20
C GLU A 22 21.81 17.65 -17.38
N THR A 23 22.62 17.33 -16.36
CA THR A 23 24.08 17.45 -16.45
C THR A 23 24.69 16.42 -17.42
N ILE A 24 24.13 15.21 -17.51
CA ILE A 24 24.58 14.16 -18.44
C ILE A 24 24.25 14.54 -19.89
N HIS A 25 23.07 15.11 -20.14
CA HIS A 25 22.67 15.54 -21.48
C HIS A 25 23.24 16.90 -21.90
N GLY A 26 23.74 17.71 -20.96
CA GLY A 26 24.37 19.01 -21.22
C GLY A 26 25.86 18.94 -21.60
N GLN A 27 26.53 17.78 -21.49
CA GLN A 27 27.98 17.67 -21.72
C GLN A 27 28.40 17.17 -23.12
N ASP A 28 27.46 16.85 -24.02
CA ASP A 28 27.78 16.40 -25.39
C ASP A 28 28.16 17.55 -26.36
N SER A 29 28.66 18.67 -25.85
CA SER A 29 29.11 19.80 -26.68
C SER A 29 30.35 20.49 -26.12
N SER A 30 31.40 19.73 -25.80
CA SER A 30 32.79 20.24 -25.86
C SER A 30 33.77 19.10 -25.61
N GLY A 31 34.50 18.71 -26.66
CA GLY A 31 35.54 17.70 -26.55
C GLY A 31 36.72 18.21 -25.72
N ASN A 32 37.16 17.40 -24.75
CA ASN A 32 38.59 17.08 -24.61
C ASN A 32 38.81 15.86 -23.71
N GLN A 33 39.87 15.11 -24.04
CA GLN A 33 40.25 13.84 -23.43
C GLN A 33 40.82 14.02 -22.00
N GLY A 34 40.55 13.06 -21.11
CA GLY A 34 41.14 13.03 -19.78
C GLY A 34 40.63 11.91 -18.87
N THR A 35 41.09 10.69 -19.16
CA THR A 35 41.23 9.52 -18.26
C THR A 35 40.71 9.64 -16.82
N SER A 36 39.62 8.95 -16.48
CA SER A 36 39.52 7.95 -15.40
C SER A 36 38.06 7.50 -15.21
N SER A 37 37.74 6.35 -15.78
CA SER A 37 36.47 5.65 -15.64
C SER A 37 36.27 5.15 -14.21
N LEU A 38 35.57 5.92 -13.37
CA LEU A 38 34.93 5.41 -12.16
C LEU A 38 33.52 4.94 -12.53
N SER A 39 33.43 3.68 -12.94
CA SER A 39 32.17 2.95 -13.06
C SER A 39 31.51 2.90 -11.69
N ARG A 40 30.58 3.84 -11.43
CA ARG A 40 29.73 3.80 -10.25
C ARG A 40 28.97 2.46 -10.23
N PRO A 41 29.02 1.68 -9.14
CA PRO A 41 28.29 0.43 -9.08
C PRO A 41 26.80 0.76 -9.16
N ALA A 42 26.12 0.18 -10.15
CA ALA A 42 24.67 0.19 -10.21
C ALA A 42 24.14 -0.31 -8.87
N ARG A 43 23.25 0.47 -8.21
CA ARG A 43 22.61 0.06 -6.95
C ARG A 43 21.72 -1.16 -7.24
N THR A 44 22.29 -2.37 -7.20
CA THR A 44 21.69 -3.65 -7.60
C THR A 44 20.68 -4.20 -6.59
N ASP A 45 20.53 -3.55 -5.44
CA ASP A 45 19.80 -4.10 -4.29
C ASP A 45 18.54 -3.31 -3.94
N VAL A 46 17.93 -2.61 -4.89
CA VAL A 46 16.70 -1.84 -4.64
C VAL A 46 15.60 -2.20 -5.63
N SER A 47 14.37 -2.35 -5.13
CA SER A 47 13.18 -2.58 -5.95
C SER A 47 12.89 -1.36 -6.81
N LEU A 48 12.74 -1.54 -8.12
CA LEU A 48 12.46 -0.43 -9.03
C LEU A 48 11.14 0.29 -8.74
N ILE A 49 10.13 -0.41 -8.22
CA ILE A 49 8.78 0.15 -8.07
C ILE A 49 8.63 0.91 -6.75
N CYS A 50 9.23 0.42 -5.67
CA CYS A 50 8.98 0.97 -4.34
C CYS A 50 10.23 1.50 -3.64
N GLY A 51 11.40 1.48 -4.30
CA GLY A 51 12.65 1.97 -3.72
C GLY A 51 13.13 1.18 -2.48
N CYS A 52 12.45 0.11 -2.10
CA CYS A 52 12.80 -0.66 -0.92
C CYS A 52 14.03 -1.53 -1.17
N SER A 53 14.90 -1.63 -0.16
CA SER A 53 16.02 -2.56 -0.19
C SER A 53 15.53 -4.00 -0.37
N THR A 54 16.20 -4.70 -1.27
CA THR A 54 16.00 -6.10 -1.62
C THR A 54 17.14 -6.98 -1.09
N ALA A 55 18.10 -6.40 -0.35
CA ALA A 55 19.26 -7.10 0.23
C ALA A 55 18.87 -8.32 1.10
N ARG A 56 17.70 -8.27 1.76
CA ARG A 56 17.20 -9.34 2.65
C ARG A 56 15.83 -9.90 2.27
N LYS A 57 15.33 -9.59 1.07
CA LYS A 57 13.99 -9.95 0.61
C LYS A 57 14.07 -10.75 -0.69
N GLN A 58 13.11 -11.66 -0.90
CA GLN A 58 13.00 -12.39 -2.16
C GLN A 58 12.78 -11.41 -3.33
N ARG A 59 13.57 -11.60 -4.40
CA ARG A 59 13.60 -10.71 -5.57
C ARG A 59 12.99 -11.40 -6.78
N CYS A 60 12.25 -10.65 -7.58
CA CYS A 60 11.81 -11.09 -8.89
C CYS A 60 12.63 -10.34 -9.95
N PRO A 61 13.50 -11.02 -10.71
CA PRO A 61 14.19 -10.40 -11.83
C PRO A 61 13.19 -10.06 -12.95
N ILE A 62 13.34 -8.89 -13.55
CA ILE A 62 12.55 -8.51 -14.73
C ILE A 62 13.23 -9.12 -15.97
N ILE A 63 12.92 -10.38 -16.24
CA ILE A 63 13.48 -11.11 -17.40
C ILE A 63 12.61 -10.85 -18.63
N ARG A 64 13.18 -10.22 -19.67
CA ARG A 64 12.49 -9.96 -20.96
C ARG A 64 12.63 -11.08 -21.99
N SER A 65 13.53 -12.03 -21.79
CA SER A 65 13.73 -13.18 -22.68
C SER A 65 13.03 -14.43 -22.16
N ASN A 66 12.30 -15.16 -23.00
CA ASN A 66 11.61 -16.41 -22.67
C ASN A 66 10.60 -16.32 -21.49
N CYS A 67 9.95 -15.17 -21.31
CA CYS A 67 8.93 -15.01 -20.27
C CYS A 67 7.57 -15.58 -20.73
N THR A 68 6.76 -16.05 -19.77
CA THR A 68 5.38 -16.45 -20.05
C THR A 68 4.52 -15.23 -20.44
N GLU A 69 3.39 -15.46 -21.11
CA GLU A 69 2.45 -14.39 -21.46
C GLU A 69 2.00 -13.57 -20.24
N MET A 70 1.76 -14.26 -19.11
CA MET A 70 1.44 -13.60 -17.83
C MET A 70 2.59 -12.72 -17.33
N GLN A 71 3.83 -13.22 -17.40
CA GLN A 71 5.00 -12.43 -17.00
C GLN A 71 5.20 -11.22 -17.90
N GLN A 72 5.01 -11.36 -19.22
CA GLN A 72 5.10 -10.25 -20.16
C GLN A 72 4.08 -9.15 -19.82
N SER A 73 2.84 -9.54 -19.52
CA SER A 73 1.80 -8.59 -19.13
C SER A 73 2.09 -7.88 -17.80
N ILE A 74 2.64 -8.60 -16.81
CA ILE A 74 3.15 -7.99 -15.57
C ILE A 74 4.25 -6.98 -15.88
N ILE A 75 5.22 -7.34 -16.73
CA ILE A 75 6.34 -6.48 -17.12
C ILE A 75 5.84 -5.20 -17.81
N ASN A 76 4.81 -5.28 -18.64
CA ASN A 76 4.22 -4.12 -19.32
C ASN A 76 3.59 -3.14 -18.31
N ILE A 77 2.86 -3.64 -17.29
CA ILE A 77 2.31 -2.79 -16.23
C ILE A 77 3.43 -2.15 -15.39
N ILE A 78 4.53 -2.87 -15.16
CA ILE A 78 5.70 -2.30 -14.48
C ILE A 78 6.34 -1.19 -15.32
N GLN A 79 6.47 -1.39 -16.63
CA GLN A 79 7.02 -0.38 -17.55
C GLN A 79 6.16 0.88 -17.58
N SER A 80 4.84 0.75 -17.69
CA SER A 80 3.94 1.90 -17.73
C SER A 80 3.99 2.73 -16.44
N ARG A 81 4.40 2.13 -15.31
CA ARG A 81 4.58 2.82 -14.03
C ARG A 81 5.93 3.52 -13.89
N LEU A 82 6.91 3.11 -14.69
CA LEU A 82 8.28 3.59 -14.60
C LEU A 82 8.62 4.57 -15.73
N GLU A 83 7.73 4.80 -16.69
CA GLU A 83 7.96 5.79 -17.75
C GLU A 83 8.28 7.18 -17.17
N PRO A 84 9.31 7.87 -17.69
CA PRO A 84 10.07 7.56 -18.92
C PRO A 84 11.32 6.67 -18.75
N GLN A 85 11.55 6.05 -17.59
CA GLN A 85 12.78 5.29 -17.32
C GLN A 85 12.85 3.97 -18.09
N GLN A 86 14.00 3.71 -18.71
CA GLN A 86 14.29 2.43 -19.37
C GLN A 86 14.63 1.36 -18.33
N ILE A 87 13.89 0.26 -18.32
CA ILE A 87 14.20 -0.91 -17.50
C ILE A 87 15.43 -1.64 -18.06
N SER A 88 16.46 -1.81 -17.24
CA SER A 88 17.69 -2.55 -17.56
C SER A 88 17.51 -4.07 -17.38
N HIS A 89 18.39 -4.88 -17.97
CA HIS A 89 18.38 -6.34 -17.78
C HIS A 89 18.73 -6.78 -16.34
N PHE A 90 19.33 -5.90 -15.54
CA PHE A 90 19.65 -6.14 -14.13
C PHE A 90 18.62 -5.56 -13.17
N SER A 91 17.45 -5.20 -13.70
CA SER A 91 16.38 -4.60 -12.93
C SER A 91 15.59 -5.66 -12.16
N HIS A 92 15.33 -5.38 -10.89
CA HIS A 92 14.59 -6.26 -10.00
C HIS A 92 13.45 -5.49 -9.35
N VAL A 93 12.39 -6.22 -9.02
CA VAL A 93 11.33 -5.74 -8.12
C VAL A 93 11.26 -6.64 -6.91
N CYS A 94 10.87 -6.07 -5.77
CA CYS A 94 10.58 -6.89 -4.61
C CYS A 94 9.37 -7.78 -4.88
N MET A 95 9.31 -8.94 -4.22
CA MET A 95 8.20 -9.88 -4.36
C MET A 95 6.84 -9.21 -4.10
N ALA A 96 6.73 -8.33 -3.12
CA ALA A 96 5.48 -7.62 -2.81
C ALA A 96 4.98 -6.75 -3.99
N CYS A 97 5.89 -6.02 -4.66
CA CYS A 97 5.57 -5.23 -5.84
C CYS A 97 5.20 -6.13 -7.03
N TRP A 98 5.91 -7.23 -7.20
CA TRP A 98 5.60 -8.23 -8.23
C TRP A 98 4.19 -8.82 -8.05
N LEU A 99 3.87 -9.31 -6.85
CA LEU A 99 2.57 -9.87 -6.50
C LEU A 99 1.45 -8.82 -6.56
N ARG A 100 1.74 -7.56 -6.26
CA ARG A 100 0.78 -6.45 -6.43
C ARG A 100 0.44 -6.26 -7.91
N THR A 101 1.44 -6.23 -8.78
CA THR A 101 1.21 -6.09 -10.23
C THR A 101 0.50 -7.31 -10.82
N LYS A 102 0.85 -8.53 -10.38
CA LYS A 102 0.16 -9.76 -10.78
C LYS A 102 -1.34 -9.71 -10.46
N ARG A 103 -1.70 -9.30 -9.23
CA ARG A 103 -3.11 -9.16 -8.81
C ARG A 103 -3.87 -8.07 -9.58
N GLU A 104 -3.18 -7.06 -10.07
CA GLU A 104 -3.79 -6.02 -10.90
C GLU A 104 -4.10 -6.52 -12.31
N LEU A 105 -3.17 -7.28 -12.90
CA LEU A 105 -3.40 -7.93 -14.19
C LEU A 105 -4.62 -8.86 -14.14
N GLU A 106 -4.72 -9.68 -13.08
CA GLU A 106 -5.87 -10.58 -12.86
C GLU A 106 -7.19 -9.80 -12.73
N ARG A 107 -7.18 -8.62 -12.08
CA ARG A 107 -8.36 -7.74 -11.98
C ARG A 107 -8.78 -7.17 -13.33
N SER A 108 -7.84 -6.69 -14.13
CA SER A 108 -8.12 -6.13 -15.46
C SER A 108 -8.67 -7.21 -16.40
N SER A 109 -8.13 -8.43 -16.35
CA SER A 109 -8.64 -9.55 -17.16
C SER A 109 -10.08 -9.95 -16.82
N HIS A 110 -10.48 -9.87 -15.55
CA HIS A 110 -11.84 -10.21 -15.13
C HIS A 110 -12.86 -9.08 -15.39
N GLN A 111 -12.43 -7.82 -15.38
CA GLN A 111 -13.31 -6.70 -15.77
C GLN A 111 -13.71 -6.74 -17.25
N ASP A 112 -12.82 -7.19 -18.13
CA ASP A 112 -13.13 -7.32 -19.57
C ASP A 112 -14.07 -8.50 -19.88
N GLN A 113 -14.07 -9.56 -19.07
CA GLN A 113 -15.02 -10.69 -19.22
C GLN A 113 -16.44 -10.35 -18.76
N GLY A 114 -16.62 -9.34 -17.90
CA GLY A 114 -17.93 -8.90 -17.39
C GLY A 114 -18.75 -8.05 -18.37
N ARG A 115 -18.24 -7.78 -19.59
CA ARG A 115 -18.90 -6.94 -20.60
C ARG A 115 -19.60 -7.73 -21.72
N ILE A 116 -20.05 -8.95 -21.43
CA ILE A 116 -20.97 -9.68 -22.32
C ILE A 116 -22.39 -9.20 -22.04
N GLN A 117 -23.10 -8.85 -23.11
CA GLN A 117 -24.44 -8.25 -23.14
C GLN A 117 -25.49 -9.13 -22.44
N PRO A 118 -26.51 -8.55 -21.79
CA PRO A 118 -27.64 -9.32 -21.28
C PRO A 118 -28.52 -9.79 -22.44
N GLU A 119 -28.42 -11.06 -22.82
CA GLU A 119 -29.47 -11.72 -23.59
C GLU A 119 -30.68 -11.95 -22.69
N ALA A 120 -31.81 -11.39 -23.11
CA ALA A 120 -33.10 -11.58 -22.49
C ALA A 120 -33.56 -13.03 -22.65
N VAL A 121 -33.88 -13.70 -21.55
CA VAL A 121 -34.64 -14.96 -21.58
C VAL A 121 -35.88 -14.78 -20.72
N ASN A 122 -37.02 -14.85 -21.40
CA ASN A 122 -38.37 -14.81 -20.86
C ASN A 122 -38.72 -16.11 -20.09
N ASN A 123 -39.24 -15.90 -18.88
CA ASN A 123 -40.36 -16.53 -18.18
C ASN A 123 -40.93 -17.92 -18.53
N GLU A 124 -41.31 -18.56 -17.40
CA GLU A 124 -42.50 -19.39 -17.13
C GLU A 124 -42.42 -20.91 -17.27
N GLN A 125 -42.40 -21.60 -16.11
CA GLN A 125 -43.39 -22.63 -15.79
C GLN A 125 -43.46 -22.93 -14.28
N GLU A 126 -44.66 -22.72 -13.71
CA GLU A 126 -45.13 -23.21 -12.41
C GLU A 126 -45.28 -24.74 -12.43
N GLY A 127 -45.06 -25.40 -11.27
CA GLY A 127 -45.44 -26.80 -11.10
C GLY A 127 -44.92 -27.52 -9.85
N GLN A 128 -45.59 -27.28 -8.72
CA GLN A 128 -45.90 -28.23 -7.62
C GLN A 128 -44.78 -28.95 -6.81
N LEU A 129 -44.79 -28.63 -5.51
CA LEU A 129 -44.31 -29.40 -4.35
C LEU A 129 -45.03 -30.77 -4.22
N PRO A 130 -44.40 -31.80 -3.64
CA PRO A 130 -44.43 -31.97 -2.18
C PRO A 130 -43.12 -32.42 -1.51
N MET A 131 -42.72 -31.65 -0.50
CA MET A 131 -42.33 -32.08 0.86
C MET A 131 -41.46 -33.35 1.01
N GLU A 132 -40.15 -33.14 1.17
CA GLU A 132 -39.32 -33.94 2.09
C GLU A 132 -38.49 -32.98 2.96
N ILE A 133 -38.79 -32.97 4.26
CA ILE A 133 -38.00 -32.28 5.27
C ILE A 133 -36.74 -33.13 5.46
N ASN A 134 -35.66 -32.73 4.78
CA ASN A 134 -34.32 -33.16 5.15
C ASN A 134 -33.62 -31.95 5.74
N GLU A 135 -33.62 -31.86 7.07
CA GLU A 135 -32.77 -30.98 7.86
C GLU A 135 -31.30 -31.37 7.62
N LEU A 136 -30.77 -30.99 6.46
CA LEU A 136 -29.35 -30.88 6.21
C LEU A 136 -29.06 -29.39 6.21
N SER A 137 -28.50 -28.95 7.33
CA SER A 137 -27.80 -27.68 7.49
C SER A 137 -26.90 -27.40 6.28
N HIS A 138 -27.44 -26.71 5.28
CA HIS A 138 -26.64 -26.07 4.25
C HIS A 138 -25.90 -24.94 4.93
N SER A 139 -24.67 -25.23 5.38
CA SER A 139 -23.66 -24.20 5.48
C SER A 139 -23.48 -23.66 4.05
N SER A 140 -24.23 -22.62 3.72
CA SER A 140 -24.18 -21.96 2.42
C SER A 140 -22.80 -21.32 2.27
N GLU A 141 -21.84 -22.10 1.77
CA GLU A 141 -20.50 -21.62 1.45
C GLU A 141 -20.56 -20.86 0.13
N VAL A 142 -20.13 -19.60 0.17
CA VAL A 142 -20.00 -18.70 -0.96
C VAL A 142 -18.54 -18.69 -1.40
N VAL A 143 -18.28 -18.96 -2.67
CA VAL A 143 -16.93 -18.83 -3.24
C VAL A 143 -16.72 -17.39 -3.68
N LEU A 144 -15.68 -16.74 -3.15
CA LEU A 144 -15.28 -15.40 -3.59
C LEU A 144 -13.98 -15.53 -4.40
N PRO A 145 -13.99 -15.35 -5.73
CA PRO A 145 -12.83 -15.66 -6.58
C PRO A 145 -11.62 -14.76 -6.30
N ASN A 146 -11.88 -13.51 -5.93
CA ASN A 146 -10.85 -12.50 -5.71
C ASN A 146 -10.43 -12.35 -4.24
N TYR A 147 -11.11 -13.04 -3.32
CA TYR A 147 -10.84 -12.95 -1.90
C TYR A 147 -10.46 -14.32 -1.35
N LYS A 148 -9.49 -14.31 -0.44
CA LYS A 148 -9.11 -15.51 0.30
C LYS A 148 -9.18 -15.26 1.78
N ARG A 149 -9.15 -16.33 2.56
CA ARG A 149 -9.16 -16.25 4.02
C ARG A 149 -8.25 -17.26 4.68
N ALA A 150 -7.86 -16.93 5.90
CA ALA A 150 -7.28 -17.89 6.80
C ALA A 150 -8.34 -18.85 7.36
N ALA A 151 -7.89 -20.02 7.80
CA ALA A 151 -8.69 -20.90 8.65
C ALA A 151 -8.99 -20.21 10.00
N ASN A 152 -10.16 -20.50 10.57
CA ASN A 152 -10.59 -19.91 11.83
C ASN A 152 -10.03 -20.68 13.04
N THR A 153 -8.71 -20.66 13.21
CA THR A 153 -8.02 -21.42 14.27
C THR A 153 -7.40 -20.50 15.32
N SER A 154 -7.62 -20.82 16.60
CA SER A 154 -7.00 -20.09 17.73
C SER A 154 -5.62 -20.61 18.15
N ASN A 155 -5.23 -21.80 17.70
CA ASN A 155 -4.08 -22.54 18.25
C ASN A 155 -2.82 -22.43 17.39
N HIS A 156 -2.94 -21.85 16.20
CA HIS A 156 -1.84 -21.72 15.24
C HIS A 156 -1.77 -20.29 14.72
N CYS A 157 -0.56 -19.87 14.37
CA CYS A 157 -0.36 -18.63 13.64
C CYS A 157 -0.99 -18.75 12.25
N VAL A 158 -1.55 -17.65 11.74
CA VAL A 158 -2.12 -17.58 10.38
C VAL A 158 -1.10 -17.82 9.27
N PHE A 159 0.20 -17.69 9.57
CA PHE A 159 1.27 -17.97 8.62
C PHE A 159 1.55 -19.48 8.56
N PRO A 160 1.59 -20.07 7.35
CA PRO A 160 1.80 -21.50 7.19
C PRO A 160 3.14 -21.93 7.79
N ASN A 161 3.20 -23.15 8.33
CA ASN A 161 4.40 -23.76 8.93
C ASN A 161 4.99 -23.04 10.15
N CYS A 162 4.34 -22.01 10.68
CA CYS A 162 4.77 -21.36 11.91
C CYS A 162 4.47 -22.25 13.13
N ARG A 163 5.50 -22.52 13.94
CA ARG A 163 5.41 -23.39 15.14
C ARG A 163 5.43 -22.60 16.46
N THR A 164 5.37 -21.28 16.39
CA THR A 164 5.40 -20.43 17.58
C THR A 164 4.11 -20.58 18.37
N THR A 165 4.23 -20.74 19.69
CA THR A 165 3.11 -20.91 20.62
C THR A 165 2.66 -19.60 21.26
N THR A 166 3.51 -18.57 21.24
CA THR A 166 3.16 -17.21 21.69
C THR A 166 2.38 -16.50 20.58
N LEU A 167 1.07 -16.43 20.77
CA LEU A 167 0.10 -16.00 19.77
C LEU A 167 -0.69 -14.80 20.27
N HIS A 168 -0.84 -13.80 19.40
CA HIS A 168 -1.59 -12.58 19.66
C HIS A 168 -2.90 -12.56 18.87
N ILE A 169 -3.91 -11.94 19.47
CA ILE A 169 -5.18 -11.63 18.80
C ILE A 169 -4.90 -10.54 17.76
N ILE A 170 -5.40 -10.76 16.54
CA ILE A 170 -5.31 -9.79 15.47
C ILE A 170 -6.42 -8.75 15.68
N SER A 171 -6.05 -7.47 15.81
CA SER A 171 -7.01 -6.40 16.02
C SER A 171 -7.92 -6.18 14.80
N ASN A 172 -9.16 -5.74 15.01
CA ASN A 172 -10.09 -5.40 13.94
C ASN A 172 -9.52 -4.40 12.93
N LYS A 173 -8.71 -3.44 13.40
CA LYS A 173 -8.00 -2.48 12.55
C LYS A 173 -7.04 -3.19 11.57
N LEU A 174 -6.23 -4.13 12.08
CA LEU A 174 -5.30 -4.90 11.25
C LEU A 174 -6.03 -5.85 10.31
N ARG A 175 -7.15 -6.45 10.76
CA ARG A 175 -8.02 -7.28 9.92
C ARG A 175 -8.58 -6.48 8.74
N ALA A 176 -9.03 -5.24 8.97
CA ALA A 176 -9.49 -4.34 7.91
C ALA A 176 -8.37 -3.95 6.94
N LEU A 177 -7.17 -3.62 7.44
CA LEU A 177 -6.00 -3.30 6.61
C LEU A 177 -5.56 -4.48 5.74
N VAL A 178 -5.55 -5.70 6.29
CA VAL A 178 -5.17 -6.89 5.55
C VAL A 178 -6.22 -7.21 4.49
N LEU A 179 -7.50 -7.05 4.81
CA LEU A 179 -8.58 -7.22 3.86
C LEU A 179 -8.49 -6.22 2.70
N SER A 180 -8.28 -4.93 2.99
CA SER A 180 -8.25 -3.88 1.96
C SER A 180 -7.00 -3.91 1.08
N ASN A 181 -5.83 -4.17 1.66
CA ASN A 181 -4.55 -4.14 0.93
C ASN A 181 -4.19 -5.48 0.27
N HIS A 182 -4.68 -6.59 0.83
CA HIS A 182 -4.28 -7.93 0.43
C HIS A 182 -5.44 -8.80 -0.08
N ASN A 183 -6.68 -8.32 -0.09
CA ASN A 183 -7.88 -9.11 -0.40
C ASN A 183 -7.95 -10.40 0.44
N TYR A 184 -7.44 -10.33 1.68
CA TYR A 184 -7.28 -11.47 2.54
C TYR A 184 -8.03 -11.26 3.86
N TYR A 185 -9.03 -12.10 4.10
CA TYR A 185 -9.85 -12.06 5.29
C TYR A 185 -9.22 -12.85 6.43
N LEU A 186 -9.11 -12.19 7.58
CA LEU A 186 -8.64 -12.79 8.82
C LEU A 186 -9.84 -12.99 9.75
N PRO A 187 -10.24 -14.23 10.08
CA PRO A 187 -11.39 -14.48 10.94
C PRO A 187 -11.13 -14.11 12.41
N PRO A 188 -12.16 -13.97 13.27
CA PRO A 188 -12.01 -13.44 14.64
C PRO A 188 -11.07 -14.25 15.54
N ARG A 189 -11.01 -15.58 15.33
CA ARG A 189 -10.15 -16.45 16.13
C ARG A 189 -8.74 -16.57 15.57
N ALA A 190 -8.47 -15.98 14.41
CA ALA A 190 -7.13 -15.93 13.83
C ALA A 190 -6.14 -15.35 14.84
N ARG A 191 -4.94 -15.94 14.87
CA ARG A 191 -3.84 -15.50 15.72
C ARG A 191 -2.57 -15.31 14.91
N VAL A 192 -1.71 -14.42 15.37
CA VAL A 192 -0.40 -14.17 14.76
C VAL A 192 0.67 -14.11 15.83
N CYS A 193 1.84 -14.68 15.59
CA CYS A 193 2.97 -14.50 16.50
C CYS A 193 3.64 -13.14 16.29
N TYR A 194 4.38 -12.67 17.30
CA TYR A 194 5.02 -11.35 17.28
C TYR A 194 5.99 -11.15 16.11
N SER A 195 6.77 -12.17 15.76
CA SER A 195 7.72 -12.08 14.63
C SER A 195 7.05 -11.83 13.29
N HIS A 196 5.93 -12.54 13.01
CA HIS A 196 5.18 -12.33 11.78
C HIS A 196 4.41 -11.01 11.78
N LEU A 197 3.89 -10.60 12.94
CA LEU A 197 3.23 -9.31 13.10
C LEU A 197 4.16 -8.14 12.72
N ILE A 198 5.42 -8.18 13.13
CA ILE A 198 6.43 -7.16 12.79
C ILE A 198 6.88 -7.27 11.34
N SER A 199 7.06 -8.49 10.83
CA SER A 199 7.57 -8.70 9.47
C SER A 199 6.73 -8.04 8.37
N ASN A 200 5.44 -7.80 8.66
CA ASN A 200 4.47 -7.18 7.76
C ASN A 200 4.37 -7.89 6.39
N THR A 201 4.56 -9.22 6.37
CA THR A 201 4.58 -10.06 5.15
C THR A 201 3.21 -10.64 4.78
N TRP A 202 2.14 -9.88 5.05
CA TRP A 202 0.75 -10.32 4.85
C TRP A 202 0.41 -10.66 3.39
N ASP A 203 1.17 -10.12 2.44
CA ASP A 203 1.07 -10.42 1.01
C ASP A 203 1.32 -11.89 0.68
N THR A 204 2.14 -12.58 1.47
CA THR A 204 2.45 -14.01 1.27
C THR A 204 1.27 -14.92 1.59
N LEU A 205 0.31 -14.47 2.40
CA LEU A 205 -0.83 -15.29 2.81
C LEU A 205 -1.79 -15.60 1.66
N TYR A 206 -1.93 -14.70 0.69
CA TYR A 206 -2.89 -14.91 -0.40
C TYR A 206 -2.56 -16.16 -1.23
N GLU A 207 -1.28 -16.45 -1.44
CA GLU A 207 -0.82 -17.62 -2.21
C GLU A 207 -0.51 -18.83 -1.32
N ALA A 208 -0.67 -18.73 0.01
CA ALA A 208 -0.41 -19.84 0.91
C ALA A 208 -1.35 -21.03 0.66
N SER A 209 -0.82 -22.24 0.82
CA SER A 209 -1.59 -23.49 0.64
C SER A 209 -2.74 -23.65 1.63
N THR A 210 -2.65 -22.99 2.79
CA THR A 210 -3.68 -22.98 3.84
C THR A 210 -4.80 -21.97 3.58
N SER A 211 -4.75 -21.23 2.48
CA SER A 211 -5.69 -20.15 2.18
C SER A 211 -6.90 -20.66 1.44
N LEU A 212 -8.07 -20.29 1.95
CA LEU A 212 -9.37 -20.76 1.47
C LEU A 212 -10.07 -19.64 0.69
N ASN A 213 -10.83 -19.98 -0.35
CA ASN A 213 -11.66 -19.05 -1.12
C ASN A 213 -13.17 -19.22 -0.87
N THR A 214 -13.55 -20.16 0.00
CA THR A 214 -14.94 -20.39 0.43
C THR A 214 -15.22 -19.59 1.70
N PHE A 215 -16.38 -18.95 1.79
CA PHE A 215 -16.80 -18.10 2.90
C PHE A 215 -18.18 -18.54 3.38
N SER A 216 -18.45 -18.45 4.67
CA SER A 216 -19.80 -18.61 5.19
C SER A 216 -20.47 -17.24 5.30
N ILE A 217 -21.78 -17.22 5.45
CA ILE A 217 -22.55 -16.00 5.74
C ILE A 217 -21.97 -15.29 6.97
N GLU A 218 -21.66 -16.02 8.04
CA GLU A 218 -21.04 -15.46 9.26
C GLU A 218 -19.72 -14.73 8.99
N HIS A 219 -18.89 -15.25 8.07
CA HIS A 219 -17.65 -14.58 7.69
C HIS A 219 -17.92 -13.26 6.96
N ILE A 220 -18.95 -13.21 6.12
CA ILE A 220 -19.35 -12.01 5.38
C ILE A 220 -19.95 -10.97 6.34
N GLU A 221 -20.81 -11.39 7.27
CA GLU A 221 -21.39 -10.49 8.29
C GLU A 221 -20.31 -9.92 9.21
N ASP A 222 -19.34 -10.75 9.61
CA ASP A 222 -18.21 -10.30 10.42
C ASP A 222 -17.36 -9.26 9.66
N VAL A 223 -17.16 -9.39 8.34
CA VAL A 223 -16.51 -8.35 7.52
C VAL A 223 -17.19 -7.00 7.70
N PHE A 224 -18.52 -6.94 7.59
CA PHE A 224 -19.24 -5.68 7.80
C PHE A 224 -19.09 -5.15 9.24
N SER A 225 -19.02 -6.03 10.23
CA SER A 225 -18.88 -5.62 11.64
C SER A 225 -17.59 -4.85 11.92
N PHE A 226 -16.45 -5.24 11.34
CA PHE A 226 -15.16 -4.56 11.59
C PHE A 226 -14.77 -3.58 10.50
N VAL A 227 -15.26 -3.72 9.26
CA VAL A 227 -15.02 -2.73 8.20
C VAL A 227 -15.81 -1.45 8.46
N ASN A 228 -17.06 -1.53 8.94
CA ASN A 228 -17.82 -0.34 9.32
C ASN A 228 -17.22 0.38 10.53
N THR A 229 -16.51 -0.37 11.40
CA THR A 229 -15.70 0.20 12.50
C THR A 229 -14.40 0.81 11.98
N PHE A 230 -13.89 0.35 10.83
CA PHE A 230 -12.71 0.88 10.16
C PHE A 230 -13.12 1.93 9.11
N ASN A 231 -13.69 3.02 9.59
CA ASN A 231 -13.53 4.30 8.94
C ASN A 231 -12.31 4.94 9.62
N PRO A 232 -11.10 4.87 9.04
CA PRO A 232 -9.92 5.53 9.60
C PRO A 232 -10.06 7.03 9.33
N THR A 233 -11.11 7.65 9.85
CA THR A 233 -11.25 9.09 9.85
C THR A 233 -10.19 9.61 10.78
N LEU A 234 -9.12 10.15 10.20
CA LEU A 234 -8.10 10.81 10.97
C LEU A 234 -8.67 12.18 11.37
N ASP A 235 -9.19 12.24 12.58
CA ASP A 235 -9.70 13.46 13.16
C ASP A 235 -8.54 14.27 13.77
N PHE A 236 -8.05 15.25 13.02
CA PHE A 236 -7.04 16.19 13.50
C PHE A 236 -7.64 17.38 14.26
N GLU A 237 -8.97 17.48 14.39
CA GLU A 237 -9.61 18.43 15.29
C GLU A 237 -9.53 17.92 16.75
N ASN A 238 -9.62 16.60 16.94
CA ASN A 238 -9.46 15.93 18.24
C ASN A 238 -8.22 15.00 18.27
N LEU A 239 -7.04 15.55 17.94
CA LEU A 239 -5.79 14.80 17.82
C LEU A 239 -5.46 13.95 19.07
N GLN A 240 -5.85 14.40 20.26
CA GLN A 240 -5.61 13.68 21.52
C GLN A 240 -6.34 12.34 21.59
N ASP A 241 -7.56 12.28 21.06
CA ASP A 241 -8.42 11.10 21.13
C ASP A 241 -8.06 10.05 20.07
N MET A 242 -7.21 10.42 19.11
CA MET A 242 -6.72 9.50 18.09
C MET A 242 -5.79 8.44 18.70
N ASP A 243 -5.88 7.19 18.27
CA ASP A 243 -4.96 6.14 18.71
C ASP A 243 -3.52 6.45 18.24
N ASP A 244 -2.56 6.48 19.17
CA ASP A 244 -1.15 6.82 18.90
C ASP A 244 -0.54 5.96 17.79
N ARG A 245 -0.87 4.66 17.75
CA ARG A 245 -0.34 3.75 16.73
C ARG A 245 -0.94 4.03 15.35
N VAL A 246 -2.20 4.45 15.30
CA VAL A 246 -2.85 4.87 14.05
C VAL A 246 -2.25 6.16 13.55
N PHE A 247 -2.03 7.12 14.46
CA PHE A 247 -1.37 8.39 14.14
C PHE A 247 0.03 8.14 13.59
N GLU A 248 0.86 7.37 14.30
CA GLU A 248 2.24 7.09 13.91
C GLU A 248 2.33 6.28 12.62
N TYR A 249 1.41 5.36 12.39
CA TYR A 249 1.33 4.62 11.12
C TYR A 249 1.17 5.57 9.93
N TRP A 250 0.18 6.47 9.99
CA TRP A 250 -0.15 7.38 8.90
C TRP A 250 0.84 8.54 8.77
N MET A 251 1.21 9.17 9.89
CA MET A 251 2.06 10.36 9.92
C MET A 251 3.55 10.02 9.85
N GLY A 252 3.96 8.87 10.39
CA GLY A 252 5.36 8.48 10.46
C GLY A 252 6.15 9.08 11.61
N CYS A 253 5.47 9.82 12.48
CA CYS A 253 6.03 10.42 13.68
C CYS A 253 5.05 10.26 14.84
N SER A 254 5.55 10.39 16.06
CA SER A 254 4.68 10.45 17.23
C SER A 254 3.88 11.76 17.25
N LYS A 255 2.81 11.80 18.05
CA LYS A 255 2.07 13.04 18.32
C LYS A 255 2.94 14.12 18.95
N SER A 256 3.90 13.74 19.80
CA SER A 256 4.83 14.72 20.41
C SER A 256 5.70 15.40 19.35
N GLN A 257 6.27 14.63 18.43
CA GLN A 257 7.06 15.15 17.32
C GLN A 257 6.22 16.04 16.38
N PHE A 258 4.97 15.67 16.16
CA PHE A 258 4.04 16.49 15.39
C PHE A 258 3.73 17.83 16.08
N ASN A 259 3.57 17.82 17.41
CA ASN A 259 3.35 19.05 18.18
C ASN A 259 4.62 19.93 18.21
N GLU A 260 5.82 19.34 18.33
CA GLU A 260 7.08 20.06 18.20
C GLU A 260 7.17 20.77 16.82
N LEU A 261 6.77 20.10 15.74
CA LEU A 261 6.73 20.71 14.42
C LEU A 261 5.74 21.89 14.33
N LEU A 262 4.61 21.83 15.02
CA LEU A 262 3.65 22.94 15.08
C LEU A 262 4.23 24.14 15.85
N GLU A 263 5.02 23.89 16.90
CA GLU A 263 5.73 24.93 17.65
C GLU A 263 6.83 25.58 16.80
N ASP A 264 7.54 24.80 15.99
CA ASP A 264 8.60 25.28 15.09
C ASP A 264 8.07 26.09 13.90
N VAL A 265 6.79 25.92 13.54
CA VAL A 265 6.14 26.64 12.43
C VAL A 265 4.87 27.34 12.90
N PRO A 266 4.98 28.40 13.73
CA PRO A 266 3.83 29.05 14.34
C PRO A 266 2.88 29.69 13.32
N GLN A 267 3.36 30.03 12.11
CA GLN A 267 2.48 30.56 11.04
C GLN A 267 1.40 29.56 10.61
N VAL A 268 1.61 28.26 10.84
CA VAL A 268 0.58 27.23 10.62
C VAL A 268 -0.63 27.48 11.53
N MET A 269 -0.40 27.90 12.78
CA MET A 269 -1.47 28.12 13.75
C MET A 269 -2.32 29.35 13.43
N GLU A 270 -1.81 30.29 12.63
CA GLU A 270 -2.56 31.45 12.14
C GLU A 270 -3.56 31.07 11.03
N ILE A 271 -3.36 29.93 10.37
CA ILE A 271 -4.26 29.43 9.33
C ILE A 271 -5.44 28.70 9.97
N LYS A 272 -6.66 29.04 9.55
CA LYS A 272 -7.86 28.31 9.95
C LYS A 272 -7.74 26.83 9.54
N ARG A 273 -7.79 25.92 10.51
CA ARG A 273 -7.51 24.48 10.34
C ARG A 273 -6.08 24.20 9.84
N GLY A 274 -5.12 25.05 10.21
CA GLY A 274 -3.72 24.90 9.81
C GLY A 274 -3.09 23.59 10.29
N THR A 275 -3.41 23.12 11.49
CA THR A 275 -2.99 21.80 12.01
C THR A 275 -3.41 20.66 11.08
N LEU A 276 -4.67 20.66 10.64
CA LEU A 276 -5.18 19.71 9.66
C LEU A 276 -4.47 19.87 8.31
N GLY A 277 -4.22 21.11 7.87
CA GLY A 277 -3.48 21.39 6.64
C GLY A 277 -2.06 20.84 6.68
N LEU A 278 -1.36 21.00 7.80
CA LEU A 278 -0.02 20.46 8.03
C LEU A 278 -0.05 18.94 8.03
N ALA A 279 -1.01 18.34 8.74
CA ALA A 279 -1.21 16.91 8.73
C ALA A 279 -1.45 16.37 7.31
N ALA A 280 -2.35 17.00 6.55
CA ALA A 280 -2.65 16.66 5.17
C ALA A 280 -1.43 16.78 4.25
N PHE A 281 -0.64 17.85 4.42
CA PHE A 281 0.58 18.07 3.66
C PHE A 281 1.61 16.97 3.93
N LEU A 282 1.89 16.68 5.21
CA LEU A 282 2.84 15.63 5.61
C LEU A 282 2.37 14.24 5.16
N LEU A 283 1.08 13.94 5.35
CA LEU A 283 0.46 12.71 4.90
C LEU A 283 0.63 12.54 3.39
N LYS A 284 0.38 13.60 2.61
CA LYS A 284 0.57 13.60 1.15
C LYS A 284 2.03 13.34 0.76
N MET A 285 2.97 14.01 1.44
CA MET A 285 4.40 13.84 1.19
C MET A 285 4.89 12.44 1.54
N ARG A 286 4.32 11.82 2.57
CA ARG A 286 4.70 10.49 3.05
C ARG A 286 4.08 9.36 2.23
N THR A 287 2.78 9.41 1.95
CA THR A 287 2.06 8.30 1.31
C THR A 287 2.04 8.41 -0.21
N GLY A 288 2.22 9.61 -0.76
CA GLY A 288 2.03 9.87 -2.19
C GLY A 288 0.56 9.76 -2.63
N ASP A 289 -0.39 9.72 -1.69
CA ASP A 289 -1.80 9.54 -2.01
C ASP A 289 -2.40 10.75 -2.74
N SER A 290 -3.43 10.46 -3.55
CA SER A 290 -4.19 11.48 -4.26
C SER A 290 -4.99 12.36 -3.29
N ASN A 291 -5.32 13.59 -3.72
CA ASN A 291 -6.10 14.51 -2.89
C ASN A 291 -7.50 13.95 -2.58
N GLU A 292 -8.08 13.16 -3.49
CA GLU A 292 -9.36 12.47 -3.30
C GLU A 292 -9.26 11.48 -2.15
N ARG A 293 -8.22 10.64 -2.13
CA ARG A 293 -8.04 9.64 -1.06
C ARG A 293 -7.78 10.30 0.29
N ILE A 294 -6.93 11.33 0.33
CA ILE A 294 -6.66 12.08 1.55
C ILE A 294 -7.92 12.81 2.02
N SER A 295 -8.70 13.38 1.10
CA SER A 295 -9.97 14.06 1.39
C SER A 295 -10.96 13.10 2.07
N SER A 296 -11.10 11.87 1.57
CA SER A 296 -11.91 10.83 2.21
C SER A 296 -11.37 10.42 3.58
N LEU A 297 -10.05 10.29 3.72
CA LEU A 297 -9.40 9.88 4.98
C LEU A 297 -9.56 10.94 6.09
N LEU A 298 -9.48 12.22 5.72
CA LEU A 298 -9.59 13.34 6.65
C LEU A 298 -11.03 13.85 6.81
N GLN A 299 -11.99 13.29 6.07
CA GLN A 299 -13.39 13.75 6.01
C GLN A 299 -13.52 15.25 5.71
N VAL A 300 -12.71 15.74 4.79
CA VAL A 300 -12.66 17.16 4.41
C VAL A 300 -12.92 17.30 2.93
N PRO A 301 -13.78 18.21 2.46
CA PRO A 301 -14.00 18.42 1.03
C PRO A 301 -12.69 18.65 0.28
N ARG A 302 -12.50 17.98 -0.85
CA ARG A 302 -11.26 18.03 -1.65
C ARG A 302 -10.76 19.46 -1.90
N ARG A 303 -11.64 20.38 -2.29
CA ARG A 303 -11.26 21.78 -2.56
C ARG A 303 -10.68 22.46 -1.32
N THR A 304 -11.24 22.18 -0.14
CA THR A 304 -10.74 22.68 1.14
C THR A 304 -9.38 22.08 1.45
N LEU A 305 -9.20 20.78 1.20
CA LEU A 305 -7.91 20.10 1.39
C LEU A 305 -6.82 20.70 0.49
N GLU A 306 -7.09 20.87 -0.80
CA GLU A 306 -6.16 21.44 -1.77
C GLU A 306 -5.72 22.85 -1.36
N PHE A 307 -6.69 23.70 -1.00
CA PHE A 307 -6.42 25.04 -0.50
C PHE A 307 -5.52 25.03 0.76
N LEU A 308 -5.79 24.14 1.72
CA LEU A 308 -4.99 24.02 2.95
C LEU A 308 -3.57 23.55 2.65
N ILE A 309 -3.41 22.53 1.80
CA ILE A 309 -2.10 21.99 1.40
C ILE A 309 -1.28 23.06 0.70
N ASP A 310 -1.87 23.84 -0.19
CA ASP A 310 -1.16 24.92 -0.90
C ASP A 310 -0.72 26.02 0.05
N LYS A 311 -1.59 26.45 0.98
CA LYS A 311 -1.25 27.44 2.00
C LYS A 311 -0.13 26.99 2.92
N ILE A 312 -0.15 25.73 3.33
CA ILE A 312 0.91 25.16 4.18
C ILE A 312 2.21 25.01 3.39
N ARG A 313 2.14 24.64 2.11
CA ARG A 313 3.32 24.59 1.25
C ARG A 313 4.00 25.95 1.16
N ASP A 314 3.23 27.03 0.97
CA ASP A 314 3.76 28.39 0.92
C ASP A 314 4.49 28.76 2.23
N VAL A 315 3.89 28.40 3.38
CA VAL A 315 4.49 28.60 4.70
C VAL A 315 5.79 27.81 4.86
N CYS A 316 5.78 26.51 4.52
CA CYS A 316 6.94 25.62 4.61
C CYS A 316 8.07 25.95 3.61
N ILE A 317 7.79 26.66 2.52
CA ILE A 317 8.83 27.17 1.61
C ILE A 317 9.47 28.43 2.20
N GLY A 318 8.68 29.27 2.88
CA GLY A 318 9.17 30.48 3.55
C GLY A 318 9.97 30.20 4.83
N THR A 319 9.70 29.08 5.50
CA THR A 319 10.44 28.61 6.68
C THR A 319 11.28 27.39 6.31
N SER A 320 12.61 27.50 6.39
CA SER A 320 13.57 26.41 6.11
C SER A 320 13.46 25.17 7.03
N VAL A 321 12.39 25.09 7.82
CA VAL A 321 12.09 24.13 8.89
C VAL A 321 11.57 22.81 8.33
N CYS A 322 10.69 22.84 7.33
CA CYS A 322 10.04 21.61 6.82
C CYS A 322 11.01 20.70 6.01
N ALA A 323 12.18 21.22 5.61
CA ALA A 323 13.22 20.48 4.88
C ALA A 323 14.25 19.78 5.79
N ASN A 324 14.31 20.11 7.10
CA ASN A 324 15.30 19.55 8.02
C ASN A 324 14.69 18.67 9.12
N ALA A 325 13.45 18.94 9.55
CA ALA A 325 12.84 18.22 10.68
C ALA A 325 12.38 16.78 10.35
N TYR A 326 12.12 16.46 9.08
CA TYR A 326 11.52 15.18 8.67
C TYR A 326 12.51 14.18 8.02
N TRP A 327 13.77 14.58 7.76
CA TRP A 327 14.67 13.84 6.86
C TRP A 327 15.95 13.30 7.52
N ASN A 328 16.15 13.49 8.83
CA ASN A 328 17.37 13.09 9.55
C ASN A 328 17.11 12.08 10.70
N LYS A 329 16.30 11.03 10.46
CA LYS A 329 16.29 9.84 11.31
C LYS A 329 16.10 8.55 10.51
#